data_AF-A0A972FJQ3-F1
#
_entry.id   AF-A0A972FJQ3-F1
#
_cell.length_a   1.000
_cell.length_b   1.000
_cell.length_c   1.000
_cell.angle_alpha   90.00
_cell.angle_beta   90.00
_cell.angle_gamma   90.00
#
_symmetry.space_group_name_H-M   'P 1'
#
loop_
_entity.id
_entity.type
_entity.pdbx_description
1 polymer ?
#
loop_
_entity_poly.entity_id
_entity_poly.type
_entity_poly.pdbx_seq_one_letter_code
_entity_poly.pdbx_strand_id
1 'polypeptide(L)'
;MNLITNYSISYQNSGYDYLVEFDMPNNCTCKKITGVGKNTIEVTLPSGQVPSPTMITKQLTFTGTATGIEVGFDQICNGISYKKPTMVVTI
;
A
#
# COMPACT_ATOMS: atom_id res chain seq x y z
N MET A 1 -1.21 15.06 -2.64
CA MET A 1 -0.32 14.52 -3.70
C MET A 1 -0.57 13.02 -3.85
N ASN A 2 -0.44 12.46 -5.05
CA ASN A 2 -0.71 11.05 -5.29
C ASN A 2 0.59 10.29 -5.59
N LEU A 3 1.12 9.59 -4.59
CA LEU A 3 2.32 8.73 -4.67
C LEU A 3 1.99 7.29 -5.06
N ILE A 4 0.71 6.90 -5.05
CA ILE A 4 0.30 5.52 -5.28
C ILE A 4 -0.77 5.45 -6.36
N THR A 5 -0.49 4.73 -7.43
CA THR A 5 -1.41 4.51 -8.55
C THR A 5 -1.58 3.02 -8.83
N ASN A 6 -2.57 2.68 -9.66
CA ASN A 6 -2.79 1.32 -10.19
C ASN A 6 -2.65 0.22 -9.14
N TYR A 7 -3.43 0.30 -8.07
CA TYR A 7 -3.36 -0.66 -6.99
C TYR A 7 -4.48 -1.71 -7.09
N SER A 8 -4.19 -2.93 -6.66
CA SER A 8 -5.14 -4.03 -6.59
C SER A 8 -4.86 -4.95 -5.38
N ILE A 9 -5.88 -5.67 -4.94
CA ILE A 9 -5.75 -6.75 -3.96
C ILE A 9 -6.29 -8.02 -4.61
N SER A 10 -5.52 -9.10 -4.55
CA SER A 10 -5.95 -10.43 -4.99
C SER A 10 -5.76 -11.47 -3.89
N TYR A 11 -6.74 -12.36 -3.74
CA TYR A 11 -6.67 -13.48 -2.81
C TYR A 11 -5.80 -14.60 -3.41
N GLN A 12 -4.86 -15.15 -2.64
CA GLN A 12 -3.90 -16.15 -3.14
C GLN A 12 -4.20 -17.61 -2.73
N ASN A 13 -5.43 -17.93 -2.35
CA ASN A 13 -5.93 -19.29 -2.08
C ASN A 13 -5.26 -20.08 -0.92
N SER A 14 -4.15 -19.59 -0.38
CA SER A 14 -3.41 -20.22 0.72
C SER A 14 -3.51 -19.35 1.98
N GLY A 15 -3.95 -19.93 3.10
CA GLY A 15 -3.73 -19.36 4.44
C GLY A 15 -4.34 -17.98 4.73
N TYR A 16 -5.34 -17.54 3.97
CA TYR A 16 -5.88 -16.17 4.02
C TYR A 16 -4.87 -15.10 3.60
N ASP A 17 -3.92 -15.44 2.73
CA ASP A 17 -2.97 -14.49 2.17
C ASP A 17 -3.56 -13.72 0.99
N TYR A 18 -3.33 -12.41 1.01
CA TYR A 18 -3.73 -11.46 -0.01
C TYR A 18 -2.49 -10.76 -0.56
N LEU A 19 -2.35 -10.77 -1.88
CA LEU A 19 -1.33 -10.01 -2.59
C LEU A 19 -1.87 -8.62 -2.91
N VAL A 20 -1.16 -7.60 -2.43
CA VAL A 20 -1.41 -6.21 -2.77
C VAL A 20 -0.35 -5.76 -3.76
N GLU A 21 -0.78 -5.40 -4.95
CA GLU A 21 0.07 -4.81 -5.99
C GLU A 21 -0.25 -3.32 -6.11
N PHE A 22 0.77 -2.48 -6.26
CA PHE A 22 0.60 -1.04 -6.44
C PHE A 22 1.82 -0.40 -7.11
N ASP A 23 1.61 0.69 -7.83
CA ASP A 23 2.68 1.49 -8.42
C ASP A 23 3.04 2.68 -7.53
N MET A 24 4.33 2.97 -7.39
CA MET A 24 4.84 4.19 -6.75
C MET A 24 6.05 4.77 -7.49
N PRO A 25 6.39 6.07 -7.34
CA PRO A 25 7.62 6.63 -7.89
C PRO A 25 8.86 5.88 -7.40
N ASN A 26 9.85 5.70 -8.28
CA ASN A 26 11.04 4.88 -7.98
C ASN A 26 11.93 5.44 -6.85
N ASN A 27 11.80 6.72 -6.53
CA ASN A 27 12.51 7.38 -5.45
C ASN A 27 11.72 7.42 -4.13
N CYS A 28 10.54 6.81 -4.11
CA CYS A 28 9.80 6.57 -2.86
C CYS A 28 10.29 5.28 -2.20
N THR A 29 10.20 5.26 -0.88
CA THR A 29 10.33 4.04 -0.08
C THR A 29 8.94 3.56 0.33
N CYS A 30 8.78 2.26 0.57
CA CYS A 30 7.55 1.71 1.11
C CYS A 30 7.84 0.78 2.29
N LYS A 31 6.95 0.77 3.29
CA LYS A 31 6.99 -0.20 4.39
C LYS A 31 5.62 -0.78 4.67
N LYS A 32 5.61 -2.05 5.06
CA LYS A 32 4.44 -2.81 5.47
C LYS A 32 4.18 -2.58 6.96
N ILE A 33 2.95 -2.24 7.34
CA ILE A 33 2.51 -2.10 8.73
C ILE A 33 1.29 -3.01 8.93
N THR A 34 1.43 -4.00 9.80
CA THR A 34 0.33 -4.90 10.17
C THR A 34 -0.32 -4.41 11.45
N GLY A 35 -1.63 -4.18 11.40
CA GLY A 35 -2.44 -3.76 12.55
C GLY A 35 -3.53 -4.78 12.87
N VAL A 36 -4.06 -4.70 14.08
CA VAL A 36 -5.28 -5.45 14.43
C VAL A 36 -6.45 -4.83 13.67
N GLY A 37 -7.04 -5.58 12.75
CA GLY A 37 -8.16 -5.15 11.90
C GLY A 37 -7.73 -4.51 10.57
N LYS A 38 -6.82 -3.52 10.60
CA LYS A 38 -6.39 -2.80 9.40
C LYS A 38 -4.89 -2.93 9.15
N ASN A 39 -4.54 -3.38 7.95
CA ASN A 39 -3.20 -3.32 7.42
C ASN A 39 -2.95 -1.97 6.73
N THR A 40 -1.73 -1.45 6.79
CA THR A 40 -1.36 -0.19 6.14
C THR A 40 -0.06 -0.34 5.38
N ILE A 41 -0.03 0.20 4.16
CA ILE A 41 1.19 0.40 3.39
C ILE A 41 1.55 1.87 3.50
N GLU A 42 2.70 2.18 4.11
CA GLU A 42 3.22 3.53 4.14
C GLU A 42 4.18 3.71 2.97
N VAL A 43 3.95 4.74 2.13
CA VAL A 43 4.84 5.14 1.03
C VAL A 43 5.37 6.53 1.31
N THR A 44 6.69 6.68 1.36
CA THR A 44 7.36 7.92 1.74
C THR A 44 8.23 8.45 0.61
N LEU A 45 7.97 9.69 0.20
CA LEU A 45 8.91 10.49 -0.58
C LEU A 45 9.88 11.19 0.37
N PRO A 46 11.20 10.96 0.26
CA PRO A 46 12.20 11.64 1.08
C PRO A 46 12.09 13.17 0.98
N SER A 47 12.36 13.84 2.10
CA SER A 47 12.26 15.31 2.18
C SER A 47 13.15 16.00 1.15
N GLY A 48 12.63 17.04 0.50
CA GLY A 48 13.36 17.83 -0.49
C GLY A 48 13.43 17.20 -1.88
N GLN A 49 12.77 16.06 -2.08
CA GLN A 49 12.64 15.44 -3.40
C GLN A 49 11.31 15.75 -4.05
N VAL A 50 11.28 15.61 -5.38
CA VAL A 50 10.05 15.54 -6.18
C VAL A 50 9.77 14.09 -6.55
N PRO A 51 8.50 13.66 -6.68
CA PRO A 51 8.18 12.33 -7.19
C PRO A 51 8.85 12.09 -8.54
N SER A 52 9.55 10.96 -8.68
CA SER A 52 10.09 10.52 -9.97
C SER A 52 8.97 10.26 -10.97
N PRO A 53 9.12 10.64 -12.25
CA PRO A 53 8.19 10.25 -13.30
C PRO A 53 8.26 8.74 -13.60
N THR A 54 9.34 8.07 -13.22
CA THR A 54 9.50 6.62 -13.37
C THR A 54 8.81 5.92 -12.22
N MET A 55 7.73 5.20 -12.54
CA MET A 55 7.00 4.37 -11.60
C MET A 55 7.61 2.98 -11.50
N ILE A 56 7.52 2.37 -10.32
CA ILE A 56 7.84 0.97 -10.08
C ILE A 56 6.64 0.28 -9.44
N THR A 57 6.38 -0.95 -9.86
CA THR A 57 5.38 -1.81 -9.24
C THR A 57 5.96 -2.49 -8.00
N LYS A 58 5.19 -2.49 -6.93
CA LYS A 58 5.49 -3.16 -5.66
C LYS A 58 4.40 -4.18 -5.36
N GLN A 59 4.84 -5.30 -4.81
CA GLN A 59 3.99 -6.40 -4.39
C GLN A 59 4.27 -6.67 -2.91
N LEU A 60 3.21 -6.67 -2.09
CA LEU A 60 3.27 -6.95 -0.67
C LEU A 60 2.19 -7.97 -0.29
N THR A 61 2.58 -9.02 0.43
CA THR A 61 1.65 -10.01 0.95
C THR A 61 1.21 -9.65 2.37
N PHE A 62 -0.09 -9.72 2.60
CA PHE A 62 -0.72 -9.57 3.89
C PHE A 62 -1.58 -10.79 4.21
N THR A 63 -1.48 -11.24 5.45
CA THR A 63 -2.41 -12.24 5.98
C THR A 63 -3.63 -11.51 6.51
N GLY A 64 -4.79 -11.83 5.93
CA GLY A 64 -6.08 -11.32 6.38
C GLY A 64 -6.73 -12.24 7.40
N THR A 65 -8.05 -12.27 7.37
CA THR A 65 -8.89 -13.16 8.18
C THR A 65 -9.74 -14.04 7.27
N ALA A 66 -10.49 -14.96 7.89
CA ALA A 66 -11.45 -15.79 7.18
C ALA A 66 -12.55 -15.00 6.46
N THR A 67 -12.83 -13.76 6.87
CA THR A 67 -13.90 -12.92 6.30
C THR A 67 -13.39 -11.88 5.31
N GLY A 68 -12.06 -11.70 5.19
CA GLY A 68 -11.50 -10.67 4.34
C GLY A 68 -10.23 -10.02 4.87
N ILE A 69 -9.83 -8.95 4.19
CA ILE A 69 -8.73 -8.06 4.57
C ILE A 69 -9.09 -6.60 4.32
N GLU A 70 -8.62 -5.73 5.21
CA GLU A 70 -8.62 -4.27 5.03
C GLU A 70 -7.17 -3.79 4.85
N VAL A 71 -6.89 -3.06 3.76
CA VAL A 71 -5.58 -2.46 3.48
C VAL A 71 -5.73 -0.98 3.14
N GLY A 72 -5.07 -0.12 3.91
CA GLY A 72 -4.97 1.32 3.65
C GLY A 72 -3.61 1.71 3.07
N PHE A 73 -3.55 2.91 2.50
CA PHE A 73 -2.28 3.55 2.15
C PHE A 73 -2.12 4.90 2.83
N ASP A 74 -0.97 5.07 3.49
CA ASP A 74 -0.52 6.34 4.05
C ASP A 74 0.66 6.86 3.20
N GLN A 75 0.51 8.02 2.57
CA GLN A 75 1.52 8.60 1.68
C GLN A 75 2.16 9.80 2.38
N ILE A 76 3.45 9.72 2.67
CA ILE A 76 4.18 10.80 3.32
C ILE A 76 4.99 11.56 2.26
N CYS A 77 4.72 12.85 2.12
CA CYS A 77 5.47 13.74 1.25
C CYS A 77 5.92 14.96 2.03
N ASN A 78 7.24 15.17 2.13
CA ASN A 78 7.83 16.29 2.85
C ASN A 78 7.26 16.44 4.28
N GLY A 79 7.07 15.32 4.98
CA GLY A 79 6.51 15.28 6.33
C GLY A 79 4.98 15.39 6.44
N ILE A 80 4.28 15.61 5.32
CA ILE A 80 2.80 15.68 5.28
C ILE A 80 2.23 14.33 4.87
N SER A 81 1.31 13.80 5.67
CA SER A 81 0.64 12.53 5.39
C SER A 81 -0.66 12.72 4.61
N TYR A 82 -0.86 11.91 3.58
CA TYR A 82 -2.05 11.85 2.73
C TYR A 82 -2.57 10.42 2.67
N LYS A 83 -3.83 10.22 3.03
CA LYS A 83 -4.44 8.89 3.01
C LYS A 83 -5.14 8.62 1.68
N LYS A 84 -5.02 7.39 1.17
CA LYS A 84 -5.92 6.90 0.13
C LYS A 84 -7.19 6.32 0.75
N PRO A 85 -8.28 6.22 -0.02
CA PRO A 85 -9.39 5.35 0.34
C PRO A 85 -8.85 3.96 0.66
N THR A 86 -9.43 3.38 1.71
CA THR A 86 -9.05 2.04 2.14
C THR A 86 -9.68 1.02 1.21
N MET A 87 -8.93 -0.03 0.92
CA MET A 87 -9.43 -1.18 0.18
C MET A 87 -9.89 -2.26 1.15
N VAL A 88 -11.06 -2.81 0.88
CA VAL A 88 -11.62 -3.94 1.62
C VAL A 88 -11.90 -5.04 0.61
N VAL A 89 -11.34 -6.22 0.84
CA VAL A 89 -11.70 -7.44 0.13
C VAL A 89 -12.35 -8.38 1.13
N THR A 90 -13.56 -8.83 0.82
CA THR A 90 -14.31 -9.83 1.61
C THR A 90 -14.47 -11.10 0.79
N ILE A 91 -14.41 -12.26 1.47
CA ILE A 91 -14.70 -13.58 0.87
C ILE A 91 -16.17 -13.93 1.12
#